data_AF-A0A538IE24-F1
#
_entry.id   AF-A0A538IE24-F1
#
_cell.length_a   1.000
_cell.length_b   1.000
_cell.length_c   1.000
_cell.angle_alpha   90.00
_cell.angle_beta   90.00
_cell.angle_gamma   90.00
#
_symmetry.space_group_name_H-M   'P 1'
#
loop_
_entity.id
_entity.type
_entity.pdbx_description
1 polymer ?
#
loop_
_entity_poly.entity_id
_entity_poly.type
_entity_poly.pdbx_seq_one_letter_code
_entity_poly.pdbx_strand_id
1 'polypeptide(L)'
;MDFALTDDQVELKQQARAWLGDRFPLERDWQSAEDRWSELVELGWVDVAEAGLGFVEEALLLEELGYACYPGPYLATVGFALPWLSAEQRARVAAGEERWSVDVDGYVPWLSSVDLVVADGGKAFPARGEEVASVDPSRPFGRLEKTDGEPLAGNRNLPRARTASAAEALGVAQRALDLGVEHAKTRVQFDKPIGTYQAVSHPLAQTYTDVELARSLVYWAAWCVAEGDERAPVAAAA
;
A
#
# COMPACT_ATOMS: atom_id res chain seq x y z
N MET A 1 5.19 21.69 12.77
CA MET A 1 4.58 20.54 12.11
C MET A 1 3.87 19.78 13.20
N ASP A 2 2.54 19.74 13.13
CA ASP A 2 1.74 18.91 14.03
C ASP A 2 1.58 17.55 13.35
N PHE A 3 1.99 16.48 14.04
CA PHE A 3 1.88 15.10 13.55
C PHE A 3 0.60 14.42 14.04
N ALA A 4 -0.19 15.09 14.87
CA ALA A 4 -1.50 14.60 15.26
C ALA A 4 -2.39 14.54 14.02
N LEU A 5 -2.99 13.37 13.80
CA LEU A 5 -4.03 13.22 12.79
C LEU A 5 -5.26 14.05 13.18
N THR A 6 -5.96 14.58 12.20
CA THR A 6 -7.27 15.19 12.40
C THR A 6 -8.31 14.13 12.80
N ASP A 7 -9.44 14.56 13.37
CA ASP A 7 -10.52 13.64 13.72
C ASP A 7 -11.01 12.84 12.49
N ASP A 8 -11.14 13.50 11.33
CA ASP A 8 -11.52 12.87 10.07
C ASP A 8 -10.49 11.82 9.60
N GLN A 9 -9.20 12.09 9.74
CA GLN A 9 -8.12 11.15 9.40
C GLN A 9 -8.12 9.93 10.33
N VAL A 10 -8.41 10.15 11.62
CA VAL A 10 -8.57 9.06 12.59
C VAL A 10 -9.79 8.20 12.25
N GLU A 11 -10.92 8.82 11.90
CA GLU A 11 -12.13 8.11 11.49
C GLU A 11 -11.90 7.28 10.22
N LEU A 12 -11.22 7.85 9.21
CA LEU A 12 -10.84 7.13 7.98
C LEU A 12 -10.03 5.87 8.29
N LYS A 13 -9.00 5.98 9.15
CA LYS A 13 -8.19 4.80 9.53
C LYS A 13 -9.03 3.75 10.26
N GLN A 14 -9.90 4.16 11.18
CA GLN A 14 -10.74 3.23 11.93
C GLN A 14 -11.74 2.51 11.01
N GLN A 15 -12.37 3.24 10.09
CA GLN A 15 -13.26 2.66 9.09
C GLN A 15 -12.51 1.67 8.19
N ALA A 16 -11.33 2.05 7.69
CA ALA A 16 -10.50 1.19 6.87
C ALA A 16 -10.05 -0.08 7.62
N ARG A 17 -9.55 0.05 8.85
CA ARG A 17 -9.19 -1.08 9.72
C ARG A 17 -10.34 -2.07 9.91
N ALA A 18 -11.53 -1.55 10.22
CA ALA A 18 -12.70 -2.37 10.50
C ALA A 18 -13.18 -3.10 9.24
N TRP A 19 -13.31 -2.37 8.12
CA TRP A 19 -13.77 -2.92 6.86
C TRP A 19 -12.78 -3.99 6.33
N LEU A 20 -11.48 -3.70 6.37
CA LEU A 20 -10.44 -4.62 5.93
C LEU A 20 -10.34 -5.84 6.85
N GLY A 21 -10.40 -5.66 8.17
CA GLY A 21 -10.33 -6.77 9.13
C GLY A 21 -11.47 -7.79 8.99
N ASP A 22 -12.67 -7.31 8.65
CA ASP A 22 -13.85 -8.15 8.39
C ASP A 22 -13.70 -8.97 7.09
N ARG A 23 -13.14 -8.38 6.04
CA ARG A 23 -13.06 -8.99 4.69
C ARG A 23 -11.78 -9.76 4.44
N PHE A 24 -10.71 -9.40 5.12
CA PHE A 24 -9.37 -9.93 4.90
C PHE A 24 -8.78 -10.49 6.21
N PRO A 25 -9.46 -11.42 6.91
CA PRO A 25 -8.93 -12.04 8.12
C PRO A 25 -7.64 -12.83 7.82
N LEU A 26 -6.83 -13.09 8.86
CA LEU A 26 -5.53 -13.76 8.67
C LEU A 26 -5.69 -15.23 8.26
N GLU A 27 -6.77 -15.86 8.69
CA GLU A 27 -7.12 -17.27 8.45
C GLU A 27 -7.71 -17.52 7.05
N ARG A 28 -7.80 -16.47 6.21
CA ARG A 28 -8.33 -16.57 4.85
C ARG A 28 -7.50 -17.52 3.97
N ASP A 29 -8.10 -17.91 2.84
CA ASP A 29 -7.34 -18.62 1.80
C ASP A 29 -6.46 -17.63 1.03
N TRP A 30 -5.16 -17.67 1.32
CA TRP A 30 -4.14 -16.82 0.69
C TRP A 30 -3.88 -17.15 -0.78
N GLN A 31 -4.43 -18.25 -1.30
CA GLN A 31 -4.36 -18.61 -2.71
C GLN A 31 -5.61 -18.14 -3.48
N SER A 32 -6.66 -17.71 -2.79
CA SER A 32 -7.87 -17.18 -3.41
C SER A 32 -7.63 -15.76 -3.94
N ALA A 33 -7.93 -15.55 -5.22
CA ALA A 33 -7.92 -14.24 -5.86
C ALA A 33 -9.21 -13.47 -5.55
N GLU A 34 -9.47 -13.21 -4.27
CA GLU A 34 -10.67 -12.47 -3.86
C GLU A 34 -10.54 -10.98 -4.21
N ASP A 35 -11.15 -10.62 -5.34
CA ASP A 35 -11.17 -9.24 -5.84
C ASP A 35 -12.34 -8.46 -5.22
N ARG A 36 -12.00 -7.46 -4.40
CA ARG A 36 -12.95 -6.54 -3.76
C ARG A 36 -12.78 -5.09 -4.24
N TRP A 37 -12.18 -4.88 -5.41
CA TRP A 37 -11.90 -3.54 -5.95
C TRP A 37 -13.16 -2.66 -6.06
N SER A 38 -14.28 -3.22 -6.50
CA SER A 38 -15.54 -2.47 -6.64
C SER A 38 -16.02 -1.89 -5.31
N GLU A 39 -15.78 -2.56 -4.19
CA GLU A 39 -16.13 -2.03 -2.86
C GLU A 39 -15.19 -0.87 -2.48
N LEU A 40 -13.90 -0.92 -2.85
CA LEU A 40 -12.98 0.21 -2.65
C LEU A 40 -13.37 1.43 -3.49
N VAL A 41 -13.92 1.20 -4.68
CA VAL A 41 -14.50 2.24 -5.55
C VAL A 41 -15.71 2.87 -4.89
N GLU A 42 -16.66 2.06 -4.39
CA GLU A 42 -17.85 2.55 -3.68
C GLU A 42 -17.52 3.36 -2.43
N LEU A 43 -16.43 3.01 -1.73
CA LEU A 43 -15.91 3.76 -0.58
C LEU A 43 -15.13 5.03 -0.97
N GLY A 44 -14.84 5.23 -2.26
CA GLY A 44 -14.07 6.38 -2.76
C GLY A 44 -12.57 6.32 -2.43
N TRP A 45 -12.02 5.14 -2.15
CA TRP A 45 -10.62 4.99 -1.73
C TRP A 45 -9.63 4.94 -2.91
N VAL A 46 -10.09 4.55 -4.10
CA VAL A 46 -9.21 4.35 -5.27
C VAL A 46 -8.69 5.65 -5.92
N ASP A 47 -9.36 6.78 -5.68
CA ASP A 47 -8.83 8.12 -5.94
C ASP A 47 -9.44 9.12 -4.95
N VAL A 48 -8.79 9.25 -3.79
CA VAL A 48 -9.31 10.11 -2.72
C VAL A 48 -9.30 11.60 -3.08
N ALA A 49 -8.57 12.00 -4.13
CA ALA A 49 -8.54 13.38 -4.60
C ALA A 49 -9.90 13.84 -5.14
N GLU A 50 -10.71 12.94 -5.70
CA GLU A 50 -12.09 13.23 -6.12
C GLU A 50 -13.00 13.55 -4.91
N ALA A 51 -12.67 13.01 -3.74
CA ALA A 51 -13.33 13.34 -2.47
C ALA A 51 -12.75 14.59 -1.78
N GLY A 52 -11.81 15.29 -2.42
CA GLY A 52 -11.14 16.47 -1.86
C GLY A 52 -10.06 16.15 -0.83
N LEU A 53 -9.64 14.89 -0.72
CA LEU A 53 -8.57 14.45 0.18
C LEU A 53 -7.21 14.46 -0.52
N GLY A 54 -6.14 14.39 0.26
CA GLY A 54 -4.78 14.47 -0.22
C GLY A 54 -4.00 13.16 -0.10
N PHE A 55 -2.70 13.24 -0.40
CA PHE A 55 -1.81 12.09 -0.30
C PHE A 55 -1.56 11.63 1.14
N VAL A 56 -1.86 12.48 2.15
CA VAL A 56 -1.84 12.06 3.55
C VAL A 56 -2.88 10.96 3.77
N GLU A 57 -4.13 11.19 3.39
CA GLU A 57 -5.22 10.21 3.53
C GLU A 57 -4.94 8.94 2.72
N GLU A 58 -4.40 9.07 1.51
CA GLU A 58 -3.96 7.89 0.73
C GLU A 58 -2.89 7.07 1.46
N ALA A 59 -1.91 7.72 2.09
CA ALA A 59 -0.87 7.04 2.87
C ALA A 59 -1.46 6.34 4.10
N LEU A 60 -2.45 6.96 4.76
CA LEU A 60 -3.16 6.30 5.86
C LEU A 60 -3.90 5.05 5.39
N LEU A 61 -4.59 5.11 4.23
CA LEU A 61 -5.25 3.94 3.64
C LEU A 61 -4.26 2.85 3.24
N LEU A 62 -3.11 3.21 2.63
CA LEU A 62 -2.04 2.27 2.28
C LEU A 62 -1.51 1.53 3.51
N GLU A 63 -1.37 2.22 4.64
CA GLU A 63 -0.99 1.58 5.89
C GLU A 63 -2.03 0.57 6.36
N GLU A 64 -3.31 0.92 6.30
CA GLU A 64 -4.40 0.02 6.68
C GLU A 64 -4.47 -1.21 5.75
N LEU A 65 -4.33 -1.00 4.44
CA LEU A 65 -4.24 -2.05 3.43
C LEU A 65 -3.04 -2.97 3.67
N GLY A 66 -1.88 -2.39 4.01
CA GLY A 66 -0.69 -3.14 4.40
C GLY A 66 -0.91 -3.97 5.66
N TYR A 67 -1.58 -3.41 6.67
CA TYR A 67 -1.90 -4.14 7.91
C TYR A 67 -2.80 -5.36 7.68
N ALA A 68 -3.72 -5.26 6.72
CA ALA A 68 -4.58 -6.36 6.30
C ALA A 68 -3.94 -7.27 5.24
N CYS A 69 -2.72 -6.95 4.79
CA CYS A 69 -2.06 -7.55 3.63
C CYS A 69 -2.99 -7.64 2.41
N TYR A 70 -3.68 -6.55 2.06
CA TYR A 70 -4.66 -6.54 0.98
C TYR A 70 -4.08 -7.13 -0.33
N PRO A 71 -4.71 -8.18 -0.92
CA PRO A 71 -4.11 -8.96 -2.01
C PRO A 71 -4.38 -8.38 -3.41
N GLY A 72 -4.59 -7.07 -3.53
CA GLY A 72 -4.99 -6.43 -4.78
C GLY A 72 -4.07 -5.28 -5.21
N PRO A 73 -4.24 -4.77 -6.44
CA PRO A 73 -3.29 -3.85 -7.07
C PRO A 73 -3.36 -2.40 -6.55
N TYR A 74 -3.86 -2.15 -5.33
CA TYR A 74 -4.07 -0.79 -4.82
C TYR A 74 -2.76 0.01 -4.78
N LEU A 75 -1.69 -0.55 -4.23
CA LEU A 75 -0.39 0.13 -4.21
C LEU A 75 0.10 0.45 -5.65
N ALA A 76 -0.07 -0.47 -6.59
CA ALA A 76 0.37 -0.29 -7.97
C ALA A 76 -0.47 0.77 -8.70
N THR A 77 -1.80 0.70 -8.59
CA THR A 77 -2.72 1.64 -9.24
C THR A 77 -2.66 3.03 -8.59
N VAL A 78 -2.92 3.12 -7.28
CA VAL A 78 -3.08 4.38 -6.56
C VAL A 78 -1.73 4.99 -6.19
N GLY A 79 -0.84 4.16 -5.64
CA GLY A 79 0.48 4.60 -5.16
C GLY A 79 1.44 4.95 -6.29
N PHE A 80 1.47 4.14 -7.36
CA PHE A 80 2.49 4.26 -8.42
C PHE A 80 1.97 4.84 -9.74
N ALA A 81 0.79 4.41 -10.21
CA ALA A 81 0.32 4.74 -11.55
C ALA A 81 -0.35 6.12 -11.64
N LEU A 82 -1.19 6.53 -10.66
CA LEU A 82 -1.95 7.79 -10.71
C LEU A 82 -1.14 9.03 -11.16
N PRO A 83 0.12 9.27 -10.72
CA PRO A 83 0.91 10.44 -11.16
C PRO A 83 1.20 10.51 -12.66
N TRP A 84 1.09 9.38 -13.37
CA TRP A 84 1.29 9.29 -14.82
C TRP A 84 0.01 9.60 -15.60
N LEU A 85 -1.15 9.50 -14.96
CA LEU A 85 -2.43 9.52 -15.63
C LEU A 85 -2.94 10.95 -15.86
N SER A 86 -3.66 11.14 -16.96
CA SER A 86 -4.44 12.36 -17.20
C SER A 86 -5.66 12.41 -16.26
N ALA A 87 -6.29 13.58 -16.13
CA ALA A 87 -7.53 13.71 -15.35
C ALA A 87 -8.64 12.76 -15.84
N GLU A 88 -8.74 12.55 -17.16
CA GLU A 88 -9.72 11.62 -17.74
C GLU A 88 -9.44 10.16 -17.34
N GLN A 89 -8.17 9.74 -17.39
CA GLN A 89 -7.75 8.40 -16.96
C GLN A 89 -7.96 8.21 -15.45
N ARG A 90 -7.65 9.23 -14.64
CA ARG A 90 -7.93 9.19 -13.19
C ARG A 90 -9.41 9.05 -12.89
N ALA A 91 -10.28 9.75 -13.62
CA ALA A 91 -11.72 9.60 -13.49
C ALA A 91 -12.20 8.17 -13.79
N ARG A 92 -11.60 7.50 -14.78
CA ARG A 92 -11.89 6.07 -15.08
C ARG A 92 -11.40 5.13 -13.99
N VAL A 93 -10.25 5.39 -13.37
CA VAL A 93 -9.79 4.67 -12.18
C VAL A 93 -10.76 4.88 -11.02
N ALA A 94 -11.17 6.13 -10.77
CA ALA A 94 -12.13 6.48 -9.73
C ALA A 94 -13.51 5.82 -9.93
N ALA A 95 -13.93 5.65 -11.18
CA ALA A 95 -15.15 4.93 -11.54
C ALA A 95 -15.00 3.39 -11.49
N GLY A 96 -13.79 2.87 -11.27
CA GLY A 96 -13.49 1.44 -11.28
C GLY A 96 -13.45 0.81 -12.68
N GLU A 97 -13.39 1.63 -13.74
CA GLU A 97 -13.36 1.20 -15.14
C GLU A 97 -11.95 0.77 -15.59
N GLU A 98 -10.91 1.30 -14.95
CA GLU A 98 -9.52 0.96 -15.25
C GLU A 98 -8.73 0.69 -13.97
N ARG A 99 -7.89 -0.34 -14.03
CA ARG A 99 -6.84 -0.64 -13.04
C ARG A 99 -5.50 -0.60 -13.72
N TRP A 100 -4.52 -0.07 -12.99
CA TRP A 100 -3.20 0.18 -13.54
C TRP A 100 -2.10 -0.48 -12.70
N SER A 101 -1.04 -0.91 -13.37
CA SER A 101 0.22 -1.24 -12.71
C SER A 101 1.38 -0.50 -13.37
N VAL A 102 2.58 -0.69 -12.85
CA VAL A 102 3.80 -0.05 -13.34
C VAL A 102 4.88 -1.12 -13.50
N ASP A 103 5.62 -1.08 -14.61
CA ASP A 103 6.83 -1.88 -14.80
C ASP A 103 7.93 -1.35 -13.86
N VAL A 104 8.37 -2.23 -12.96
CA VAL A 104 9.47 -2.00 -12.03
C VAL A 104 10.56 -3.01 -12.36
N ASP A 105 11.59 -2.53 -13.06
CA ASP A 105 12.76 -3.30 -13.47
C ASP A 105 12.40 -4.61 -14.22
N GLY A 106 11.40 -4.52 -15.12
CA GLY A 106 10.94 -5.63 -15.94
C GLY A 106 9.92 -6.55 -15.28
N TYR A 107 9.44 -6.21 -14.08
CA TYR A 107 8.37 -6.92 -13.39
C TYR A 107 7.17 -6.00 -13.16
N VAL A 108 5.98 -6.54 -13.37
CA VAL A 108 4.71 -5.83 -13.18
C VAL A 108 3.94 -6.50 -12.05
N PRO A 109 3.76 -5.84 -10.90
CA PRO A 109 2.90 -6.32 -9.82
C PRO A 109 1.45 -6.50 -10.33
N TRP A 110 0.82 -7.62 -10.00
CA TRP A 110 -0.56 -7.95 -10.36
C TRP A 110 -0.87 -7.82 -11.86
N LEU A 111 0.05 -8.20 -12.75
CA LEU A 111 -0.12 -8.07 -14.21
C LEU A 111 -1.47 -8.62 -14.71
N SER A 112 -1.91 -9.77 -14.19
CA SER A 112 -3.17 -10.41 -14.60
C SER A 112 -4.43 -9.85 -13.93
N SER A 113 -4.29 -8.87 -13.03
CA SER A 113 -5.41 -8.25 -12.30
C SER A 113 -5.60 -6.77 -12.62
N VAL A 114 -4.86 -6.24 -13.61
CA VAL A 114 -4.94 -4.85 -14.08
C VAL A 114 -5.21 -4.80 -15.58
N ASP A 115 -5.66 -3.66 -16.08
CA ASP A 115 -6.00 -3.46 -17.50
C ASP A 115 -4.83 -2.88 -18.29
N LEU A 116 -4.08 -1.97 -17.64
CA LEU A 116 -3.05 -1.16 -18.28
C LEU A 116 -1.78 -1.12 -17.40
N VAL A 117 -0.63 -0.97 -18.07
CA VAL A 117 0.68 -0.89 -17.42
C VAL A 117 1.42 0.34 -17.90
N VAL A 118 1.93 1.12 -16.95
CA VAL A 118 2.91 2.18 -17.23
C VAL A 118 4.29 1.55 -17.37
N ALA A 119 4.92 1.69 -18.54
CA ALA A 119 6.29 1.23 -18.78
C ALA A 119 7.07 2.23 -19.65
N ASP A 120 8.33 1.92 -19.94
CA ASP A 120 9.21 2.66 -20.85
C ASP A 120 9.28 4.17 -20.58
N GLY A 121 9.27 4.55 -19.30
CA GLY A 121 9.43 5.94 -18.86
C GLY A 121 8.23 6.84 -19.10
N GLY A 122 7.02 6.27 -19.29
CA GLY A 122 5.77 7.05 -19.37
C GLY A 122 4.89 6.69 -20.55
N LYS A 123 4.83 5.41 -20.92
CA LYS A 123 3.91 4.90 -21.93
C LYS A 123 2.95 3.90 -21.31
N ALA A 124 1.70 3.92 -21.78
CA ALA A 124 0.68 2.95 -21.45
C ALA A 124 0.73 1.77 -22.41
N PHE A 125 0.62 0.57 -21.85
CA PHE A 125 0.52 -0.69 -22.58
C PHE A 125 -0.67 -1.48 -22.04
N PRO A 126 -1.40 -2.23 -22.87
CA PRO A 126 -2.33 -3.25 -22.38
C PRO A 126 -1.61 -4.24 -21.47
N ALA A 127 -2.24 -4.62 -20.35
CA ALA A 127 -1.69 -5.57 -19.40
C ALA A 127 -1.70 -7.00 -19.96
N ARG A 128 -0.74 -7.30 -20.84
CA ARG A 128 -0.54 -8.61 -21.45
C ARG A 128 0.89 -9.06 -21.24
N GLY A 129 1.08 -10.35 -20.98
CA GLY A 129 2.39 -10.91 -20.78
C GLY A 129 2.37 -12.24 -20.04
N GLU A 130 3.52 -12.61 -19.50
CA GLU A 130 3.73 -13.87 -18.82
C GLU A 130 3.66 -13.69 -17.30
N GLU A 131 2.88 -14.51 -16.60
CA GLU A 131 2.90 -14.54 -15.14
C GLU A 131 4.22 -15.13 -14.62
N VAL A 132 4.73 -14.55 -13.53
CA VAL A 132 5.93 -15.00 -12.86
C VAL A 132 5.57 -15.45 -11.45
N ALA A 133 6.04 -16.64 -11.09
CA ALA A 133 5.88 -17.17 -9.74
C ALA A 133 6.49 -16.21 -8.70
N SER A 134 5.67 -15.76 -7.76
CA SER A 134 6.07 -14.92 -6.64
C SER A 134 6.29 -15.76 -5.38
N VAL A 135 7.18 -15.30 -4.49
CA VAL A 135 7.33 -15.88 -3.14
C VAL A 135 6.09 -15.56 -2.28
N ASP A 136 5.42 -14.45 -2.57
CA ASP A 136 4.18 -14.03 -1.92
C ASP A 136 3.00 -14.25 -2.88
N PRO A 137 2.14 -15.26 -2.64
CA PRO A 137 0.97 -15.53 -3.47
C PRO A 137 -0.04 -14.37 -3.52
N SER A 138 -0.04 -13.49 -2.51
CA SER A 138 -0.91 -12.31 -2.47
C SER A 138 -0.41 -11.16 -3.36
N ARG A 139 0.82 -11.28 -3.88
CA ARG A 139 1.47 -10.34 -4.79
C ARG A 139 2.04 -11.09 -6.00
N PRO A 140 1.18 -11.56 -6.92
CA PRO A 140 1.65 -12.12 -8.17
C PRO A 140 2.39 -11.06 -9.00
N PHE A 141 3.37 -11.49 -9.78
CA PHE A 141 4.08 -10.64 -10.73
C PHE A 141 3.87 -11.16 -12.15
N GLY A 142 4.15 -10.32 -13.13
CA GLY A 142 4.30 -10.75 -14.51
C GLY A 142 5.37 -9.96 -15.24
N ARG A 143 5.70 -10.40 -16.45
CA ARG A 143 6.55 -9.68 -17.40
C ARG A 143 5.70 -9.18 -18.54
N LEU A 144 5.69 -7.86 -18.72
CA LEU A 144 4.93 -7.20 -19.77
C LEU A 144 5.45 -7.62 -21.16
N GLU A 145 4.54 -8.05 -22.03
CA GLU A 145 4.79 -8.13 -23.46
C GLU A 145 4.68 -6.71 -24.04
N LYS A 146 5.83 -6.12 -24.37
CA LYS A 146 5.87 -4.74 -24.88
C LYS A 146 5.49 -4.70 -26.36
N THR A 147 4.37 -4.02 -26.64
CA THR A 147 3.90 -3.68 -27.99
C THR A 147 4.20 -2.21 -28.31
N ASP A 148 3.48 -1.60 -29.25
CA ASP A 148 3.48 -0.13 -29.40
C ASP A 148 2.69 0.49 -28.26
N GLY A 149 3.38 1.17 -27.33
CA GLY A 149 2.77 1.86 -26.19
C GLY A 149 2.42 3.31 -26.48
N GLU A 150 1.36 3.81 -25.85
CA GLU A 150 0.86 5.18 -26.02
C GLU A 150 1.47 6.13 -24.97
N PRO A 151 1.91 7.35 -25.35
CA PRO A 151 2.49 8.28 -24.38
C PRO A 151 1.44 8.76 -23.35
N LEU A 152 1.85 8.80 -22.09
CA LEU A 152 1.05 9.32 -20.99
C LEU A 152 1.35 10.81 -20.74
N ALA A 153 0.37 11.52 -20.18
CA ALA A 153 0.46 12.96 -19.94
C ALA A 153 1.21 13.33 -18.65
N GLY A 154 1.17 12.44 -17.64
CA GLY A 154 1.80 12.65 -16.35
C GLY A 154 3.27 12.25 -16.32
N ASN A 155 3.86 12.31 -15.13
CA ASN A 155 5.28 12.06 -14.93
C ASN A 155 5.53 11.18 -13.70
N ARG A 156 6.70 10.55 -13.68
CA ARG A 156 7.17 9.81 -12.51
C ARG A 156 7.22 10.70 -11.26
N ASN A 157 6.55 10.28 -10.19
CA ASN A 157 6.68 10.90 -8.88
C ASN A 157 7.35 9.93 -7.89
N LEU A 158 8.68 9.95 -7.86
CA LEU A 158 9.48 9.05 -7.01
C LEU A 158 9.23 9.23 -5.51
N PRO A 159 9.18 10.46 -4.95
CA PRO A 159 8.84 10.66 -3.55
C PRO A 159 7.50 10.01 -3.17
N ARG A 160 6.45 10.24 -3.98
CA ARG A 160 5.13 9.63 -3.76
C ARG A 160 5.21 8.11 -3.76
N ALA A 161 5.82 7.51 -4.79
CA ALA A 161 5.91 6.06 -4.90
C ALA A 161 6.68 5.41 -3.72
N ARG A 162 7.76 6.05 -3.26
CA ARG A 162 8.52 5.58 -2.09
C ARG A 162 7.70 5.68 -0.81
N THR A 163 7.06 6.83 -0.57
CA THR A 163 6.20 7.02 0.60
C THR A 163 5.02 6.04 0.59
N ALA A 164 4.40 5.79 -0.57
CA ALA A 164 3.31 4.84 -0.70
C ALA A 164 3.75 3.42 -0.33
N SER A 165 4.92 3.00 -0.82
CA SER A 165 5.50 1.69 -0.48
C SER A 165 5.85 1.60 1.01
N ALA A 166 6.40 2.67 1.59
CA ALA A 166 6.76 2.73 2.99
C ALA A 166 5.53 2.71 3.91
N ALA A 167 4.45 3.38 3.53
CA ALA A 167 3.17 3.35 4.25
C ALA A 167 2.57 1.94 4.30
N GLU A 168 2.56 1.24 3.15
CA GLU A 168 2.10 -0.14 3.11
C GLU A 168 2.98 -1.07 3.97
N ALA A 169 4.31 -0.95 3.86
CA ALA A 169 5.26 -1.73 4.66
C ALA A 169 5.13 -1.45 6.16
N LEU A 170 4.83 -0.21 6.56
CA LEU A 170 4.53 0.16 7.94
C LEU A 170 3.31 -0.59 8.48
N GLY A 171 2.25 -0.70 7.67
CA GLY A 171 1.07 -1.51 7.99
C GLY A 171 1.42 -2.97 8.27
N VAL A 172 2.19 -3.59 7.36
CA VAL A 172 2.66 -4.97 7.50
C VAL A 172 3.50 -5.14 8.76
N ALA A 173 4.43 -4.22 9.03
CA ALA A 173 5.29 -4.26 10.21
C ALA A 173 4.49 -4.16 11.51
N GLN A 174 3.48 -3.27 11.56
CA GLN A 174 2.57 -3.16 12.69
C GLN A 174 1.79 -4.47 12.90
N ARG A 175 1.30 -5.11 11.82
CA ARG A 175 0.57 -6.39 11.93
C ARG A 175 1.47 -7.49 12.48
N ALA A 176 2.70 -7.59 11.99
CA ALA A 176 3.67 -8.57 12.46
C ALA A 176 4.00 -8.38 13.95
N LEU A 177 4.15 -7.12 14.41
CA LEU A 177 4.35 -6.79 15.81
C LEU A 177 3.16 -7.22 16.67
N ASP A 178 1.94 -6.89 16.26
CA ASP A 178 0.72 -7.22 17.01
C ASP A 178 0.57 -8.73 17.18
N LEU A 179 0.77 -9.50 16.10
CA LEU A 179 0.75 -10.96 16.13
C LEU A 179 1.87 -11.53 17.01
N GLY A 180 3.06 -10.96 16.95
CA GLY A 180 4.20 -11.36 17.79
C GLY A 180 3.92 -11.14 19.27
N VAL A 181 3.34 -9.99 19.63
CA VAL A 181 2.94 -9.65 21.01
C VAL A 181 1.82 -10.57 21.50
N GLU A 182 0.80 -10.81 20.68
CA GLU A 182 -0.29 -11.73 21.02
C GLU A 182 0.22 -13.15 21.26
N HIS A 183 1.05 -13.67 20.35
CA HIS A 183 1.66 -14.99 20.50
C HIS A 183 2.53 -15.06 21.75
N ALA A 184 3.32 -14.02 22.04
CA ALA A 184 4.17 -13.99 23.23
C ALA A 184 3.38 -13.99 24.54
N LYS A 185 2.17 -13.41 24.55
CA LYS A 185 1.27 -13.40 25.71
C LYS A 185 0.58 -14.74 25.94
N THR A 186 0.26 -15.48 24.87
CA THR A 186 -0.59 -16.67 24.93
C THR A 186 0.19 -17.98 24.91
N ARG A 187 1.36 -18.02 24.24
CA ARG A 187 2.18 -19.24 24.16
C ARG A 187 2.91 -19.50 25.48
N VAL A 188 2.66 -20.67 26.08
CA VAL A 188 3.31 -21.12 27.32
C VAL A 188 4.43 -22.11 27.02
N GLN A 189 5.60 -21.88 27.62
CA GLN A 189 6.74 -22.82 27.69
C GLN A 189 7.42 -22.65 29.05
N PHE A 190 7.98 -23.73 29.60
CA PHE A 190 8.57 -23.72 30.95
C PHE A 190 7.62 -23.09 31.99
N ASP A 191 6.35 -23.52 31.92
CA ASP A 191 5.26 -23.17 32.84
C ASP A 191 4.86 -21.68 32.93
N LYS A 192 5.27 -20.85 31.97
CA LYS A 192 4.79 -19.45 31.87
C LYS A 192 4.72 -18.94 30.42
N PRO A 193 3.99 -17.83 30.16
CA PRO A 193 4.01 -17.18 28.85
C PRO A 193 5.42 -16.79 28.40
N ILE A 194 5.74 -17.05 27.12
CA ILE A 194 7.08 -16.80 26.59
C ILE A 194 7.47 -15.32 26.62
N GLY A 195 6.50 -14.40 26.61
CA GLY A 195 6.72 -12.96 26.74
C GLY A 195 7.32 -12.51 28.08
N THR A 196 7.36 -13.39 29.10
CA THR A 196 8.03 -13.09 30.38
C THR A 196 9.57 -13.17 30.26
N TYR A 197 10.09 -13.84 29.22
CA TYR A 197 11.53 -13.92 28.99
C TYR A 197 12.02 -12.69 28.24
N GLN A 198 13.06 -12.04 28.76
CA GLN A 198 13.69 -10.86 28.13
C GLN A 198 14.14 -11.11 26.69
N ALA A 199 14.57 -12.34 26.38
CA ALA A 199 14.96 -12.74 25.02
C ALA A 199 13.79 -12.68 24.01
N VAL A 200 12.55 -12.61 24.48
CA VAL A 200 11.34 -12.43 23.65
C VAL A 200 10.81 -11.00 23.78
N SER A 201 10.69 -10.47 25.00
CA SER A 201 10.08 -9.14 25.20
C SER A 201 10.96 -7.98 24.74
N HIS A 202 12.28 -8.05 24.87
CA HIS A 202 13.16 -6.97 24.42
C HIS A 202 13.15 -6.80 22.90
N PRO A 203 13.26 -7.87 22.07
CA PRO A 203 13.08 -7.73 20.62
C PRO A 203 11.73 -7.12 20.23
N LEU A 204 10.62 -7.55 20.86
CA LEU A 204 9.29 -6.98 20.58
C LEU A 204 9.21 -5.49 20.94
N ALA A 205 9.82 -5.07 22.05
CA ALA A 205 9.89 -3.65 22.43
C ALA A 205 10.78 -2.82 21.47
N GLN A 206 11.85 -3.41 20.95
CA GLN A 206 12.68 -2.78 19.92
C GLN A 206 11.89 -2.61 18.62
N THR A 207 11.23 -3.68 18.15
CA THR A 207 10.37 -3.62 16.96
C THR A 207 9.26 -2.59 17.11
N TYR A 208 8.65 -2.47 18.30
CA TYR A 208 7.70 -1.39 18.57
C TYR A 208 8.31 -0.01 18.36
N THR A 209 9.52 0.23 18.87
CA THR A 209 10.23 1.51 18.69
C THR A 209 10.53 1.77 17.21
N ASP A 210 10.95 0.74 16.48
CA ASP A 210 11.26 0.86 15.04
C ASP A 210 10.00 1.18 14.22
N VAL A 211 8.85 0.57 14.56
CA VAL A 211 7.56 0.84 13.92
C VAL A 211 7.07 2.28 14.20
N GLU A 212 7.18 2.77 15.44
CA GLU A 212 6.78 4.15 15.76
C GLU A 212 7.69 5.20 15.09
N LEU A 213 8.98 4.90 14.97
CA LEU A 213 9.91 5.73 14.21
C LEU A 213 9.55 5.74 12.72
N ALA A 214 9.32 4.57 12.12
CA ALA A 214 8.91 4.44 10.73
C ALA A 214 7.59 5.19 10.47
N ARG A 215 6.63 5.10 11.38
CA ARG A 215 5.36 5.85 11.32
C ARG A 215 5.58 7.36 11.24
N SER A 216 6.44 7.88 12.10
CA SER A 216 6.78 9.31 12.11
C SER A 216 7.40 9.77 10.78
N LEU A 217 8.31 8.97 10.22
CA LEU A 217 8.97 9.26 8.95
C LEU A 217 8.01 9.17 7.76
N VAL A 218 7.17 8.13 7.71
CA VAL A 218 6.15 7.95 6.66
C VAL A 218 5.18 9.11 6.67
N TYR A 219 4.66 9.52 7.83
CA TYR A 219 3.71 10.63 7.93
C TYR A 219 4.36 11.96 7.53
N TRP A 220 5.62 12.19 7.92
CA TRP A 220 6.37 13.34 7.46
C TRP A 220 6.54 13.36 5.93
N ALA A 221 6.92 12.23 5.34
CA ALA A 221 7.08 12.10 3.89
C ALA A 221 5.74 12.28 3.15
N ALA A 222 4.65 11.75 3.70
CA ALA A 222 3.31 11.91 3.13
C ALA A 222 2.88 13.38 3.13
N TRP A 223 3.09 14.08 4.24
CA TRP A 223 2.84 15.52 4.33
C TRP A 223 3.69 16.31 3.33
N CYS A 224 5.00 16.03 3.25
CA CYS A 224 5.88 16.71 2.30
C CYS A 224 5.45 16.50 0.84
N VAL A 225 4.99 15.30 0.48
CA VAL A 225 4.49 15.02 -0.86
C VAL A 225 3.14 15.73 -1.10
N ALA A 226 2.24 15.72 -0.12
CA ALA A 226 0.93 16.36 -0.24
C ALA A 226 1.04 17.89 -0.43
N GLU A 227 1.93 18.54 0.31
CA GLU A 227 2.13 20.00 0.26
C GLU A 227 3.09 20.45 -0.86
N GLY A 228 3.67 19.51 -1.62
CA GLY A 228 4.70 19.83 -2.62
C GLY A 228 5.96 20.45 -2.00
N ASP A 229 6.28 20.07 -0.76
CA ASP A 229 7.42 20.58 0.00
C ASP A 229 8.75 20.13 -0.65
N GLU A 230 9.73 21.03 -0.70
CA GLU A 230 11.05 20.77 -1.30
C GLU A 230 11.81 19.61 -0.64
N ARG A 231 11.45 19.25 0.60
CA ARG A 231 12.05 18.14 1.36
C ARG A 231 11.46 16.79 1.00
N ALA A 232 10.40 16.70 0.18
CA ALA A 232 9.78 15.43 -0.18
C ALA A 232 10.78 14.36 -0.66
N PRO A 233 11.80 14.65 -1.48
CA PRO A 233 12.80 13.65 -1.88
C PRO A 233 13.65 13.11 -0.72
N VAL A 234 13.96 13.95 0.27
CA VAL A 234 14.74 13.58 1.46
C VAL A 234 13.85 12.81 2.44
N ALA A 235 12.64 13.31 2.69
CA ALA A 235 11.68 12.68 3.58
C ALA A 235 11.31 11.27 3.12
N ALA A 236 11.07 11.08 1.82
CA ALA A 236 10.74 9.78 1.24
C ALA A 236 11.95 8.82 1.10
N ALA A 237 13.16 9.26 1.46
CA ALA A 237 14.38 8.44 1.42
C ALA A 237 14.96 8.13 2.81
N ALA A 238 14.44 8.78 3.86
CA ALA A 238 14.83 8.60 5.26
C ALA A 238 14.20 7.34 5.85
#